data_AF-A0A5A5RG43-F1
#
_entry.id   AF-A0A5A5RG43-F1
#
_cell.length_a   1.000
_cell.length_b   1.000
_cell.length_c   1.000
_cell.angle_alpha   90.00
_cell.angle_beta   90.00
_cell.angle_gamma   90.00
#
_symmetry.space_group_name_H-M   'P 1'
#
loop_
_entity.id
_entity.type
_entity.pdbx_description
1 polymer ?
#
loop_
_entity_poly.entity_id
_entity_poly.type
_entity_poly.pdbx_seq_one_letter_code
_entity_poly.pdbx_strand_id
1 'polypeptide(L)'
;MQRRKFLLISGSLGGFSLVACAHQILQPVTSKNPPESPVKQAQKAKKVKIIVISDLNSQYGSTTYDPEIDRAIPLIINHKPDLVLCGGDMVAGQKSSLTEAAINAMWSAFDHHIAAPLRAAKIPFAFTIGNHDASGALSTGKFIYAKERKLAQDYWQNPQHNTSLNFIDKTGFPFYYTFTQNGIFYLVWDASTHLISREQLNWAAKNLSSSDAKNAKMRLVIGHLPLYGIAVGRNRPGDYLADAEQLRAFLESHQVHTYISGHAHAYYPGKRGQLQLLHAGALGSGPRRLLNSEQAPRKTLTIVDINPNQQETVYTTYDMKTQEAIDITSLPPLIMAPNGQVLRRDIPSVN
;
A
#
# COMPACT_ATOMS: atom_id res chain seq x y z
N MET A 1 40.72 73.85 17.98
CA MET A 1 39.40 73.70 17.33
C MET A 1 38.32 74.31 18.22
N GLN A 2 37.29 74.87 17.59
CA GLN A 2 36.24 75.84 18.00
C GLN A 2 35.61 75.64 19.40
N ARG A 3 35.47 76.69 20.25
CA ARG A 3 34.36 77.71 20.36
C ARG A 3 32.98 77.06 20.57
N ARG A 4 32.05 77.53 21.41
CA ARG A 4 31.89 78.53 22.48
C ARG A 4 30.51 78.25 23.13
N LYS A 5 30.31 78.80 24.31
CA LYS A 5 29.14 78.76 25.23
C LYS A 5 27.81 79.33 24.68
N PHE A 6 26.74 79.02 25.44
CA PHE A 6 25.47 79.74 25.78
C PHE A 6 24.18 79.05 25.29
N LEU A 7 23.31 78.47 26.15
CA LEU A 7 22.41 78.96 27.22
C LEU A 7 21.07 79.58 26.72
N LEU A 8 19.97 78.86 27.02
CA LEU A 8 18.58 79.23 27.38
C LEU A 8 17.78 80.23 26.52
N ILE A 9 16.50 79.88 26.27
CA ILE A 9 15.28 80.68 26.56
C ILE A 9 14.01 79.80 26.39
N SER A 10 13.05 80.01 27.29
CA SER A 10 11.61 79.64 27.36
C SER A 10 10.82 79.77 26.04
N GLY A 11 9.61 79.28 25.80
CA GLY A 11 8.50 78.75 26.59
C GLY A 11 7.20 78.90 25.77
N SER A 12 6.22 78.02 26.05
CA SER A 12 4.75 78.18 25.89
C SER A 12 4.04 78.54 24.55
N LEU A 13 3.00 77.72 24.29
CA LEU A 13 1.63 78.03 23.83
C LEU A 13 1.34 78.39 22.36
N GLY A 14 0.49 77.55 21.76
CA GLY A 14 -0.75 77.97 21.08
C GLY A 14 -0.63 78.42 19.63
N GLY A 15 -1.28 77.69 18.73
CA GLY A 15 -1.42 78.14 17.34
C GLY A 15 -2.25 77.17 16.50
N PHE A 16 -3.55 77.44 16.43
CA PHE A 16 -4.48 76.85 15.48
C PHE A 16 -4.02 77.14 14.04
N SER A 17 -3.99 76.09 13.20
CA SER A 17 -3.93 76.25 11.75
C SER A 17 -5.03 75.40 11.11
N LEU A 18 -6.10 76.10 10.74
CA LEU A 18 -7.12 75.66 9.79
C LEU A 18 -6.44 75.42 8.42
N VAL A 19 -6.57 74.20 7.88
CA VAL A 19 -6.36 73.95 6.46
C VAL A 19 -7.61 73.31 5.91
N ALA A 20 -8.20 74.00 4.93
CA ALA A 20 -9.35 73.59 4.16
C ALA A 20 -9.02 72.36 3.30
N CYS A 21 -9.87 71.34 3.36
CA CYS A 21 -9.96 70.33 2.31
C CYS A 21 -11.39 70.23 1.80
N ALA A 22 -11.49 70.27 0.49
CA ALA A 22 -12.70 70.28 -0.30
C ALA A 22 -13.57 69.03 -0.06
N HIS A 23 -14.88 69.23 -0.10
CA HIS A 23 -15.86 68.17 -0.26
C HIS A 23 -15.60 67.42 -1.58
N GLN A 24 -15.29 66.13 -1.49
CA GLN A 24 -15.61 65.17 -2.53
C GLN A 24 -16.62 64.16 -2.01
N ILE A 25 -17.63 63.98 -2.84
CA ILE A 25 -18.90 63.32 -2.64
C ILE A 25 -18.69 61.83 -2.34
N LEU A 26 -19.30 61.37 -1.25
CA LEU A 26 -19.50 59.96 -0.91
C LEU A 26 -20.27 59.26 -2.04
N GLN A 27 -19.64 58.27 -2.68
CA GLN A 27 -20.37 57.18 -3.32
C GLN A 27 -20.42 55.98 -2.36
N PRO A 28 -21.59 55.37 -2.12
CA PRO A 28 -21.65 54.13 -1.34
C PRO A 28 -21.16 52.98 -2.23
N VAL A 29 -19.94 52.52 -2.02
CA VAL A 29 -19.50 51.22 -2.52
C VAL A 29 -20.21 50.16 -1.68
N THR A 30 -21.27 49.58 -2.23
CA THR A 30 -21.84 48.34 -1.72
C THR A 30 -20.82 47.22 -1.96
N SER A 31 -19.97 46.95 -0.96
CA SER A 31 -19.09 45.78 -0.99
C SER A 31 -19.92 44.52 -0.73
N LYS A 32 -20.21 43.79 -1.80
CA LYS A 32 -20.67 42.40 -1.69
C LYS A 32 -19.48 41.53 -1.32
N ASN A 33 -19.59 40.94 -0.13
CA ASN A 33 -18.83 39.85 0.47
C ASN A 33 -17.40 40.16 0.96
N PRO A 34 -17.09 39.80 2.23
CA PRO A 34 -15.72 39.82 2.72
C PRO A 34 -14.89 38.74 1.99
N PRO A 35 -13.56 38.93 1.87
CA PRO A 35 -12.69 37.90 1.30
C PRO A 35 -12.82 36.63 2.14
N GLU A 36 -13.19 35.51 1.51
CA GLU A 36 -13.21 34.22 2.19
C GLU A 36 -11.82 33.92 2.76
N SER A 37 -11.82 33.49 4.03
CA SER A 37 -10.61 33.18 4.79
C SER A 37 -9.74 32.14 4.06
N PRO A 38 -8.41 32.18 4.18
CA PRO A 38 -7.49 31.21 3.55
C PRO A 38 -7.76 29.74 3.92
N VAL A 39 -8.57 29.53 4.97
CA VAL A 39 -8.98 28.23 5.51
C VAL A 39 -9.91 27.44 4.55
N LYS A 40 -10.57 28.09 3.59
CA LYS A 40 -11.46 27.40 2.62
C LYS A 40 -10.78 26.97 1.31
N GLN A 41 -9.51 27.32 1.09
CA GLN A 41 -8.76 26.94 -0.11
C GLN A 41 -7.81 25.75 0.08
N ALA A 42 -7.87 25.06 1.22
CA ALA A 42 -7.49 23.66 1.25
C ALA A 42 -8.62 22.89 0.54
N GLN A 43 -8.49 22.67 -0.78
CA GLN A 43 -9.20 21.58 -1.44
C GLN A 43 -9.11 20.38 -0.49
N LYS A 44 -10.24 19.89 0.05
CA LYS A 44 -10.27 18.66 0.86
C LYS A 44 -9.46 17.63 0.07
N ALA A 45 -8.24 17.34 0.53
CA ALA A 45 -7.36 16.46 -0.20
C ALA A 45 -8.12 15.16 -0.44
N LYS A 46 -8.24 14.75 -1.72
CA LYS A 46 -8.96 13.52 -2.06
C LYS A 46 -8.31 12.38 -1.26
N LYS A 47 -9.05 11.83 -0.30
CA LYS A 47 -8.66 10.60 0.38
C LYS A 47 -8.72 9.48 -0.66
N VAL A 48 -7.64 8.69 -0.74
CA VAL A 48 -7.55 7.55 -1.65
C VAL A 48 -7.95 6.32 -0.86
N LYS A 49 -8.88 5.53 -1.38
CA LYS A 49 -9.30 4.27 -0.75
C LYS A 49 -8.75 3.10 -1.52
N ILE A 50 -7.91 2.29 -0.90
CA ILE A 50 -7.49 1.02 -1.46
C ILE A 50 -8.10 -0.13 -0.65
N ILE A 51 -8.40 -1.25 -1.30
CA ILE A 51 -8.75 -2.49 -0.60
C ILE A 51 -7.66 -3.51 -0.84
N VAL A 52 -7.13 -4.08 0.24
CA VAL A 52 -6.09 -5.08 0.24
C VAL A 52 -6.69 -6.44 0.57
N ILE A 53 -6.47 -7.40 -0.34
CA ILE A 53 -6.82 -8.82 -0.20
C ILE A 53 -5.56 -9.65 -0.50
N SER A 54 -5.50 -10.90 -0.05
CA SER A 54 -4.34 -11.75 -0.31
C SER A 54 -4.67 -13.22 -0.06
N ASP A 55 -3.85 -14.11 -0.62
CA ASP A 55 -3.90 -15.56 -0.40
C ASP A 55 -5.33 -16.07 -0.62
N LEU A 56 -5.81 -15.88 -1.85
CA LEU A 56 -7.19 -16.08 -2.26
C LEU A 56 -7.49 -17.56 -2.53
N ASN A 57 -6.45 -18.30 -2.91
CA ASN A 57 -6.56 -19.66 -3.38
C ASN A 57 -7.06 -20.64 -2.30
N SER A 58 -7.44 -21.82 -2.78
CA SER A 58 -7.70 -22.99 -1.94
C SER A 58 -6.57 -24.01 -2.15
N GLN A 59 -6.86 -25.30 -2.00
CA GLN A 59 -5.89 -26.38 -2.24
C GLN A 59 -5.34 -26.39 -3.68
N TYR A 60 -4.17 -27.01 -3.87
CA TYR A 60 -3.52 -27.16 -5.17
C TYR A 60 -4.45 -27.72 -6.25
N GLY A 61 -4.51 -27.03 -7.40
CA GLY A 61 -5.37 -27.40 -8.52
C GLY A 61 -6.84 -27.02 -8.36
N SER A 62 -7.24 -26.36 -7.27
CA SER A 62 -8.63 -25.92 -7.09
C SER A 62 -9.04 -24.91 -8.16
N THR A 63 -10.22 -25.11 -8.74
CA THR A 63 -10.93 -24.17 -9.61
C THR A 63 -12.13 -23.56 -8.91
N THR A 64 -12.19 -23.68 -7.59
CA THR A 64 -13.24 -23.12 -6.73
C THR A 64 -12.62 -22.29 -5.63
N TYR A 65 -13.34 -21.27 -5.18
CA TYR A 65 -12.95 -20.38 -4.10
C TYR A 65 -13.85 -20.57 -2.89
N ASP A 66 -13.34 -20.25 -1.70
CA ASP A 66 -14.12 -20.33 -0.48
C ASP A 66 -15.26 -19.30 -0.48
N PRO A 67 -16.40 -19.55 0.17
CA PRO A 67 -17.57 -18.65 0.14
C PRO A 67 -17.30 -17.22 0.64
N GLU A 68 -16.26 -16.99 1.45
CA GLU A 68 -15.82 -15.65 1.83
C GLU A 68 -15.35 -14.81 0.65
N ILE A 69 -14.76 -15.41 -0.39
CA ILE A 69 -14.32 -14.71 -1.61
C ILE A 69 -15.56 -14.19 -2.35
N ASP A 70 -16.53 -15.06 -2.60
CA ASP A 70 -17.76 -14.70 -3.32
C ASP A 70 -18.59 -13.64 -2.58
N ARG A 71 -18.49 -13.60 -1.24
CA ARG A 71 -19.07 -12.52 -0.42
C ARG A 71 -18.22 -11.24 -0.46
N ALA A 72 -16.90 -11.36 -0.47
CA ALA A 72 -15.99 -10.22 -0.45
C ALA A 72 -16.07 -9.40 -1.73
N ILE A 73 -16.11 -10.02 -2.92
CA ILE A 73 -16.04 -9.27 -4.19
C ILE A 73 -17.19 -8.25 -4.36
N PRO A 74 -18.47 -8.58 -4.11
CA PRO A 74 -19.54 -7.60 -4.10
C PRO A 74 -19.35 -6.49 -3.05
N LEU A 75 -18.85 -6.84 -1.84
CA LEU A 75 -18.55 -5.84 -0.81
C LEU A 75 -17.47 -4.86 -1.27
N ILE A 76 -16.40 -5.36 -1.89
CA ILE A 76 -15.33 -4.54 -2.50
C ILE A 76 -15.92 -3.57 -3.52
N ILE A 77 -16.75 -4.07 -4.44
CA ILE A 77 -17.37 -3.24 -5.48
C ILE A 77 -18.24 -2.14 -4.83
N ASN A 78 -19.03 -2.48 -3.81
CA ASN A 78 -19.89 -1.53 -3.11
C ASN A 78 -19.11 -0.45 -2.36
N HIS A 79 -17.91 -0.75 -1.86
CA HIS A 79 -17.03 0.24 -1.23
C HIS A 79 -16.42 1.26 -2.22
N LYS A 80 -16.51 1.00 -3.53
CA LYS A 80 -16.00 1.84 -4.62
C LYS A 80 -14.55 2.29 -4.39
N PRO A 81 -13.61 1.35 -4.20
CA PRO A 81 -12.21 1.69 -4.00
C PRO A 81 -11.60 2.33 -5.25
N ASP A 82 -10.58 3.14 -5.05
CA ASP A 82 -9.73 3.67 -6.12
C ASP A 82 -8.78 2.61 -6.70
N LEU A 83 -8.49 1.55 -5.94
CA LEU A 83 -7.61 0.44 -6.30
C LEU A 83 -7.90 -0.78 -5.41
N VAL A 84 -7.91 -1.97 -6.00
CA VAL A 84 -7.76 -3.23 -5.26
C VAL A 84 -6.32 -3.72 -5.41
N LEU A 85 -5.71 -4.12 -4.31
CA LEU A 85 -4.33 -4.59 -4.24
C LEU A 85 -4.29 -6.03 -3.69
N CYS A 86 -3.77 -6.97 -4.47
CA CYS A 86 -3.68 -8.37 -4.10
C CYS A 86 -2.25 -8.78 -3.68
N GLY A 87 -2.11 -9.35 -2.48
CA GLY A 87 -0.84 -9.85 -1.93
C GLY A 87 -0.34 -11.16 -2.54
N GLY A 88 -0.95 -11.65 -3.62
CA GLY A 88 -0.56 -12.88 -4.33
C GLY A 88 -1.33 -14.11 -3.88
N ASP A 89 -0.92 -15.27 -4.40
CA ASP A 89 -1.58 -16.56 -4.22
C ASP A 89 -3.05 -16.52 -4.62
N MET A 90 -3.27 -16.05 -5.85
CA MET A 90 -4.58 -15.99 -6.50
C MET A 90 -5.04 -17.38 -6.93
N VAL A 91 -4.12 -18.22 -7.43
CA VAL A 91 -4.36 -19.63 -7.80
C VAL A 91 -3.39 -20.56 -7.05
N ALA A 92 -3.64 -21.88 -7.10
CA ALA A 92 -2.83 -22.87 -6.41
C ALA A 92 -2.10 -23.82 -7.37
N GLY A 93 -1.20 -23.27 -8.20
CA GLY A 93 -0.57 -23.97 -9.32
C GLY A 93 0.79 -24.61 -9.05
N GLN A 94 1.44 -24.30 -7.93
CA GLN A 94 2.79 -24.75 -7.58
C GLN A 94 2.88 -26.27 -7.26
N LYS A 95 2.53 -27.13 -8.20
CA LYS A 95 2.57 -28.60 -8.09
C LYS A 95 2.90 -29.22 -9.44
N SER A 96 4.05 -29.90 -9.51
CA SER A 96 4.62 -30.44 -10.75
C SER A 96 3.69 -31.40 -11.51
N SER A 97 2.81 -32.10 -10.80
CA SER A 97 1.85 -33.05 -11.38
C SER A 97 0.65 -32.37 -12.08
N LEU A 98 0.45 -31.06 -11.93
CA LEU A 98 -0.66 -30.36 -12.59
C LEU A 98 -0.35 -30.18 -14.09
N THR A 99 -1.34 -30.42 -14.94
CA THR A 99 -1.22 -30.16 -16.38
C THR A 99 -1.39 -28.67 -16.67
N GLU A 100 -0.95 -28.25 -17.86
CA GLU A 100 -1.22 -26.89 -18.35
C GLU A 100 -2.73 -26.58 -18.38
N ALA A 101 -3.54 -27.52 -18.87
CA ALA A 101 -5.00 -27.38 -18.89
C ALA A 101 -5.58 -27.17 -17.47
N ALA A 102 -5.07 -27.89 -16.47
CA ALA A 102 -5.50 -27.71 -15.09
C ALA A 102 -5.14 -26.31 -14.57
N ILE A 103 -3.92 -25.82 -14.82
CA ILE A 103 -3.49 -24.48 -14.39
C ILE A 103 -4.31 -23.38 -15.09
N ASN A 104 -4.58 -23.52 -16.39
CA ASN A 104 -5.44 -22.61 -17.14
C ASN A 104 -6.89 -22.60 -16.62
N ALA A 105 -7.40 -23.76 -16.18
CA ALA A 105 -8.71 -23.83 -15.53
C ALA A 105 -8.73 -23.05 -14.19
N MET A 106 -7.64 -23.07 -13.41
CA MET A 106 -7.57 -22.24 -12.19
C MET A 106 -7.56 -20.76 -12.53
N TRP A 107 -6.78 -20.33 -13.53
CA TRP A 107 -6.78 -18.92 -13.97
C TRP A 107 -8.14 -18.48 -14.52
N SER A 108 -8.86 -19.36 -15.20
CA SER A 108 -10.23 -19.10 -15.65
C SER A 108 -11.20 -18.95 -14.47
N ALA A 109 -11.05 -19.77 -13.43
CA ALA A 109 -11.83 -19.65 -12.21
C ALA A 109 -11.52 -18.36 -11.44
N PHE A 110 -10.23 -18.02 -11.30
CA PHE A 110 -9.80 -16.73 -10.73
C PHE A 110 -10.45 -15.55 -11.47
N ASP A 111 -10.43 -15.61 -12.81
CA ASP A 111 -11.03 -14.57 -13.63
C ASP A 111 -12.53 -14.45 -13.38
N HIS A 112 -13.24 -15.58 -13.38
CA HIS A 112 -14.68 -15.62 -13.17
C HIS A 112 -15.11 -15.06 -11.80
N HIS A 113 -14.45 -15.50 -10.73
CA HIS A 113 -14.86 -15.16 -9.37
C HIS A 113 -14.39 -13.77 -8.92
N ILE A 114 -13.22 -13.33 -9.39
CA ILE A 114 -12.51 -12.19 -8.79
C ILE A 114 -12.21 -11.11 -9.83
N ALA A 115 -11.41 -11.43 -10.85
CA ALA A 115 -10.83 -10.39 -11.70
C ALA A 115 -11.85 -9.79 -12.68
N ALA A 116 -12.69 -10.61 -13.32
CA ALA A 116 -13.71 -10.13 -14.26
C ALA A 116 -14.78 -9.26 -13.58
N PRO A 117 -15.33 -9.60 -12.40
CA PRO A 117 -16.24 -8.71 -11.67
C PRO A 117 -15.62 -7.34 -11.35
N LEU A 118 -14.36 -7.30 -10.92
CA LEU A 118 -13.66 -6.04 -10.64
C LEU A 118 -13.42 -5.22 -11.91
N ARG A 119 -13.04 -5.86 -13.02
CA ARG A 119 -12.91 -5.20 -14.33
C ARG A 119 -14.24 -4.67 -14.83
N ALA A 120 -15.32 -5.43 -14.70
CA ALA A 120 -16.68 -4.99 -15.08
C ALA A 120 -17.13 -3.77 -14.25
N ALA A 121 -16.74 -3.71 -12.98
CA ALA A 121 -16.94 -2.56 -12.10
C ALA A 121 -15.95 -1.39 -12.36
N LYS A 122 -15.02 -1.54 -13.31
CA LYS A 122 -13.97 -0.57 -13.66
C LYS A 122 -13.07 -0.20 -12.47
N ILE A 123 -12.82 -1.17 -11.59
CA ILE A 123 -11.93 -1.01 -10.44
C ILE A 123 -10.52 -1.47 -10.86
N PRO A 124 -9.49 -0.61 -10.79
CA PRO A 124 -8.12 -1.01 -11.05
C PRO A 124 -7.67 -2.13 -10.10
N PHE A 125 -6.93 -3.10 -10.62
CA PHE A 125 -6.45 -4.26 -9.87
C PHE A 125 -4.94 -4.41 -10.01
N ALA A 126 -4.21 -4.20 -8.93
CA ALA A 126 -2.79 -4.47 -8.84
C ALA A 126 -2.53 -5.69 -7.97
N PHE A 127 -1.43 -6.40 -8.23
CA PHE A 127 -1.11 -7.64 -7.54
C PHE A 127 0.40 -7.93 -7.55
N THR A 128 0.87 -8.70 -6.58
CA THR A 128 2.15 -9.41 -6.68
C THR A 128 1.91 -10.88 -6.99
N ILE A 129 2.87 -11.54 -7.62
CA ILE A 129 2.84 -12.99 -7.86
C ILE A 129 3.23 -13.71 -6.57
N GLY A 130 2.39 -14.65 -6.13
CA GLY A 130 2.68 -15.52 -5.01
C GLY A 130 3.42 -16.80 -5.40
N ASN A 131 3.88 -17.55 -4.39
CA ASN A 131 4.59 -18.81 -4.67
C ASN A 131 3.66 -19.84 -5.30
N HIS A 132 2.37 -19.81 -4.96
CA HIS A 132 1.39 -20.71 -5.55
C HIS A 132 0.98 -20.33 -6.98
N ASP A 133 1.08 -19.05 -7.33
CA ASP A 133 0.74 -18.55 -8.68
C ASP A 133 1.80 -18.96 -9.71
N ALA A 134 3.06 -18.62 -9.42
CA ALA A 134 4.17 -18.68 -10.37
C ALA A 134 5.53 -18.47 -9.69
N SER A 135 5.87 -19.30 -8.70
CA SER A 135 7.09 -19.15 -7.89
C SER A 135 8.37 -18.97 -8.72
N GLY A 136 9.19 -18.00 -8.30
CA GLY A 136 10.53 -17.73 -8.82
C GLY A 136 11.61 -18.69 -8.32
N ALA A 137 11.25 -19.82 -7.70
CA ALA A 137 12.22 -20.75 -7.15
C ALA A 137 13.13 -21.34 -8.24
N LEU A 138 14.44 -21.34 -7.99
CA LEU A 138 15.47 -21.80 -8.91
C LEU A 138 16.09 -23.12 -8.43
N SER A 139 16.42 -23.99 -9.38
CA SER A 139 17.32 -25.13 -9.21
C SER A 139 18.32 -25.12 -10.35
N THR A 140 19.63 -25.14 -10.04
CA THR A 140 20.70 -25.09 -11.05
C THR A 140 20.56 -23.95 -12.06
N GLY A 141 20.12 -22.76 -11.59
CA GLY A 141 19.92 -21.57 -12.42
C GLY A 141 18.67 -21.58 -13.31
N LYS A 142 17.80 -22.58 -13.19
CA LYS A 142 16.54 -22.69 -13.95
C LYS A 142 15.34 -22.63 -13.02
N PHE A 143 14.24 -22.05 -13.47
CA PHE A 143 12.99 -22.04 -12.71
C PHE A 143 12.45 -23.46 -12.54
N ILE A 144 12.18 -23.84 -11.30
CA ILE A 144 11.52 -25.10 -10.96
C ILE A 144 10.08 -25.10 -11.52
N TYR A 145 9.42 -23.93 -11.46
CA TYR A 145 8.03 -23.72 -11.87
C TYR A 145 7.93 -22.89 -13.16
N ALA A 146 8.78 -23.20 -14.15
CA ALA A 146 8.85 -22.46 -15.42
C ALA A 146 7.51 -22.45 -16.17
N LYS A 147 6.76 -23.56 -16.11
CA LYS A 147 5.43 -23.72 -16.72
C LYS A 147 4.42 -22.78 -16.07
N GLU A 148 4.33 -22.79 -14.74
CA GLU A 148 3.42 -21.92 -13.98
C GLU A 148 3.74 -20.44 -14.25
N ARG A 149 5.03 -20.07 -14.30
CA ARG A 149 5.46 -18.71 -14.67
C ARG A 149 5.00 -18.34 -16.07
N LYS A 150 5.19 -19.21 -17.06
CA LYS A 150 4.73 -18.95 -18.44
C LYS A 150 3.21 -18.77 -18.51
N LEU A 151 2.44 -19.62 -17.84
CA LEU A 151 0.97 -19.54 -17.87
C LEU A 151 0.43 -18.32 -17.12
N ALA A 152 1.04 -17.94 -16.00
CA ALA A 152 0.71 -16.68 -15.33
C ALA A 152 1.02 -15.47 -16.23
N GLN A 153 2.16 -15.49 -16.93
CA GLN A 153 2.50 -14.44 -17.90
C GLN A 153 1.47 -14.38 -19.04
N ASP A 154 1.10 -15.51 -19.62
CA ASP A 154 0.12 -15.59 -20.71
C ASP A 154 -1.25 -15.07 -20.28
N TYR A 155 -1.70 -15.43 -19.06
CA TYR A 155 -2.93 -14.91 -18.48
C TYR A 155 -2.85 -13.37 -18.36
N TRP A 156 -1.85 -12.83 -17.68
CA TRP A 156 -1.80 -11.39 -17.40
C TRP A 156 -1.48 -10.52 -18.62
N GLN A 157 -0.72 -11.04 -19.60
CA GLN A 157 -0.39 -10.29 -20.82
C GLN A 157 -1.51 -10.34 -21.87
N ASN A 158 -2.55 -11.17 -21.67
CA ASN A 158 -3.73 -11.15 -22.51
C ASN A 158 -4.46 -9.78 -22.37
N PRO A 159 -4.70 -9.04 -23.47
CA PRO A 159 -5.40 -7.75 -23.43
C PRO A 159 -6.80 -7.81 -22.80
N GLN A 160 -7.45 -8.98 -22.78
CA GLN A 160 -8.75 -9.19 -22.13
C GLN A 160 -8.69 -9.15 -20.60
N HIS A 161 -7.50 -9.34 -20.02
CA HIS A 161 -7.26 -9.32 -18.56
C HIS A 161 -6.62 -8.00 -18.10
N ASN A 162 -6.98 -6.89 -18.76
CA ASN A 162 -6.45 -5.56 -18.45
C ASN A 162 -6.68 -5.16 -16.98
N THR A 163 -5.60 -4.78 -16.30
CA THR A 163 -5.59 -4.36 -14.89
C THR A 163 -6.05 -2.93 -14.66
N SER A 164 -6.16 -2.12 -15.73
CA SER A 164 -6.48 -0.69 -15.67
C SER A 164 -5.51 0.15 -14.82
N LEU A 165 -4.26 -0.27 -14.73
CA LEU A 165 -3.19 0.45 -14.01
C LEU A 165 -2.48 1.46 -14.92
N ASN A 166 -2.06 2.60 -14.36
CA ASN A 166 -1.17 3.54 -15.05
C ASN A 166 0.28 3.12 -14.84
N PHE A 167 0.74 2.14 -15.63
CA PHE A 167 2.11 1.63 -15.58
C PHE A 167 3.14 2.73 -15.85
N ILE A 168 4.24 2.68 -15.10
CA ILE A 168 5.47 3.47 -15.34
C ILE A 168 6.51 2.57 -15.98
N ASP A 169 6.86 1.47 -15.31
CA ASP A 169 7.73 0.42 -15.84
C ASP A 169 6.96 -0.91 -15.83
N LYS A 170 6.66 -1.42 -17.03
CA LYS A 170 5.97 -2.71 -17.24
C LYS A 170 6.89 -3.79 -17.81
N THR A 171 8.20 -3.59 -17.79
CA THR A 171 9.17 -4.50 -18.44
C THR A 171 9.15 -5.92 -17.86
N GLY A 172 8.95 -6.06 -16.56
CA GLY A 172 8.87 -7.35 -15.86
C GLY A 172 7.46 -7.88 -15.63
N PHE A 173 6.42 -7.26 -16.20
CA PHE A 173 5.03 -7.63 -15.93
C PHE A 173 4.72 -9.06 -16.42
N PRO A 174 4.13 -9.94 -15.58
CA PRO A 174 3.44 -9.65 -14.31
C PRO A 174 4.26 -9.81 -13.02
N PHE A 175 5.56 -10.11 -13.10
CA PHE A 175 6.38 -10.49 -11.95
C PHE A 175 6.89 -9.30 -11.14
N TYR A 176 7.36 -8.26 -11.82
CA TYR A 176 7.78 -7.00 -11.20
C TYR A 176 7.49 -5.84 -12.14
N TYR A 177 6.99 -4.74 -11.59
CA TYR A 177 6.54 -3.58 -12.35
C TYR A 177 6.27 -2.40 -11.42
N THR A 178 6.12 -1.20 -11.99
CA THR A 178 5.75 0.00 -11.26
C THR A 178 4.58 0.70 -11.92
N PHE A 179 3.79 1.40 -11.12
CA PHE A 179 2.64 2.17 -11.59
C PHE A 179 2.35 3.33 -10.64
N THR A 180 1.54 4.28 -11.10
CA THR A 180 0.98 5.33 -10.24
C THR A 180 -0.54 5.30 -10.24
N GLN A 181 -1.12 5.65 -9.09
CA GLN A 181 -2.55 5.80 -8.96
C GLN A 181 -2.83 6.88 -7.91
N ASN A 182 -3.64 7.90 -8.25
CA ASN A 182 -4.01 8.99 -7.36
C ASN A 182 -2.82 9.68 -6.64
N GLY A 183 -1.69 9.86 -7.33
CA GLY A 183 -0.49 10.51 -6.79
C GLY A 183 0.34 9.65 -5.83
N ILE A 184 0.05 8.35 -5.74
CA ILE A 184 0.84 7.36 -5.01
C ILE A 184 1.62 6.53 -6.03
N PHE A 185 2.90 6.31 -5.76
CA PHE A 185 3.77 5.41 -6.53
C PHE A 185 3.77 4.03 -5.91
N TYR A 186 3.62 3.00 -6.74
CA TYR A 186 3.62 1.61 -6.34
C TYR A 186 4.73 0.87 -7.06
N LEU A 187 5.50 0.08 -6.31
CA LEU A 187 6.43 -0.89 -6.85
C LEU A 187 6.00 -2.29 -6.44
N VAL A 188 5.84 -3.14 -7.44
CA VAL A 188 5.62 -4.57 -7.27
C VAL A 188 6.92 -5.28 -7.60
N TRP A 189 7.40 -6.11 -6.68
CA TRP A 189 8.56 -6.97 -6.92
C TRP A 189 8.16 -8.46 -6.80
N ASP A 190 8.98 -9.34 -7.37
CA ASP A 190 8.75 -10.79 -7.33
C ASP A 190 9.34 -11.35 -6.03
N ALA A 191 8.56 -11.22 -4.96
CA ALA A 191 8.83 -11.84 -3.68
C ALA A 191 8.08 -13.17 -3.52
N SER A 192 7.95 -13.96 -4.60
CA SER A 192 7.37 -15.32 -4.55
C SER A 192 8.35 -16.37 -4.00
N THR A 193 9.53 -15.94 -3.57
CA THR A 193 10.53 -16.72 -2.83
C THR A 193 11.19 -15.85 -1.77
N HIS A 194 11.93 -16.46 -0.84
CA HIS A 194 12.66 -15.75 0.22
C HIS A 194 13.81 -14.84 -0.25
N LEU A 195 14.17 -14.87 -1.54
CA LEU A 195 15.28 -14.11 -2.09
C LEU A 195 14.80 -13.07 -3.10
N ILE A 196 15.26 -11.84 -2.94
CA ILE A 196 15.19 -10.82 -3.99
C ILE A 196 16.55 -10.75 -4.66
N SER A 197 16.59 -11.00 -5.98
CA SER A 197 17.87 -11.02 -6.70
C SER A 197 18.52 -9.64 -6.72
N ARG A 198 19.85 -9.59 -6.85
CA ARG A 198 20.58 -8.33 -7.00
C ARG A 198 20.11 -7.52 -8.21
N GLU A 199 19.78 -8.19 -9.31
CA GLU A 199 19.23 -7.54 -10.50
C GLU A 199 17.90 -6.85 -10.21
N GLN A 200 16.99 -7.53 -9.49
CA GLN A 200 15.71 -6.94 -9.12
C GLN A 200 15.86 -5.82 -8.10
N LEU A 201 16.80 -5.92 -7.15
CA LEU A 201 17.13 -4.82 -6.23
C LEU A 201 17.69 -3.59 -6.98
N ASN A 202 18.57 -3.80 -7.95
CA ASN A 202 19.09 -2.70 -8.78
C ASN A 202 17.97 -2.05 -9.61
N TRP A 203 17.07 -2.87 -10.18
CA TRP A 203 15.88 -2.39 -10.88
C TRP A 203 14.95 -1.59 -9.96
N ALA A 204 14.73 -2.08 -8.74
CA ALA A 204 13.90 -1.41 -7.75
C ALA A 204 14.51 -0.08 -7.31
N ALA A 205 15.83 -0.03 -7.09
CA ALA A 205 16.55 1.19 -6.73
C ALA A 205 16.41 2.26 -7.81
N LYS A 206 16.58 1.86 -9.08
CA LYS A 206 16.39 2.75 -10.25
C LYS A 206 14.96 3.32 -10.28
N ASN A 207 13.96 2.46 -10.11
CA ASN A 207 12.55 2.86 -10.17
C ASN A 207 12.14 3.75 -8.98
N LEU A 208 12.56 3.42 -7.75
CA LEU A 208 12.30 4.21 -6.56
C LEU A 208 13.03 5.56 -6.57
N SER A 209 14.13 5.67 -7.33
CA SER A 209 14.89 6.91 -7.53
C SER A 209 14.42 7.73 -8.74
N SER A 210 13.43 7.25 -9.50
CA SER A 210 12.88 7.92 -10.69
C SER A 210 12.18 9.24 -10.35
N SER A 211 11.98 10.09 -11.36
CA SER A 211 11.18 11.31 -11.23
C SER A 211 9.75 11.01 -10.78
N ASP A 212 9.12 9.96 -11.32
CA ASP A 212 7.76 9.57 -10.96
C ASP A 212 7.64 9.17 -9.49
N ALA A 213 8.58 8.37 -8.99
CA ALA A 213 8.63 8.01 -7.58
C ALA A 213 8.91 9.22 -6.69
N LYS A 214 9.86 10.08 -7.07
CA LYS A 214 10.22 11.29 -6.31
C LYS A 214 9.09 12.31 -6.24
N ASN A 215 8.33 12.47 -7.31
CA ASN A 215 7.20 13.40 -7.39
C ASN A 215 5.90 12.83 -6.80
N ALA A 216 5.82 11.52 -6.57
CA ALA A 216 4.69 10.92 -5.88
C ALA A 216 4.65 11.35 -4.41
N LYS A 217 3.43 11.51 -3.90
CA LYS A 217 3.16 11.97 -2.54
C LYS A 217 3.46 10.90 -1.49
N MET A 218 3.40 9.64 -1.91
CA MET A 218 3.66 8.46 -1.09
C MET A 218 4.19 7.34 -1.99
N ARG A 219 5.03 6.46 -1.43
CA ARG A 219 5.56 5.26 -2.09
C ARG A 219 5.15 4.01 -1.32
N LEU A 220 4.55 3.06 -2.01
CA LEU A 220 4.15 1.76 -1.46
C LEU A 220 4.88 0.65 -2.22
N VAL A 221 5.33 -0.37 -1.50
CA VAL A 221 5.94 -1.56 -2.10
C VAL A 221 5.12 -2.78 -1.73
N ILE A 222 4.93 -3.67 -2.70
CA ILE A 222 4.21 -4.93 -2.51
C ILE A 222 5.03 -6.11 -3.02
N GLY A 223 5.04 -7.17 -2.23
CA GLY A 223 5.61 -8.47 -2.56
C GLY A 223 4.91 -9.56 -1.76
N HIS A 224 4.87 -10.78 -2.29
CA HIS A 224 4.11 -11.85 -1.66
C HIS A 224 4.68 -12.24 -0.29
N LEU A 225 5.97 -12.61 -0.20
CA LEU A 225 6.58 -12.96 1.08
C LEU A 225 6.75 -11.74 2.00
N PRO A 226 6.45 -11.89 3.30
CA PRO A 226 6.70 -10.85 4.28
C PRO A 226 8.20 -10.67 4.54
N LEU A 227 8.58 -9.48 5.00
CA LEU A 227 9.93 -9.25 5.54
C LEU A 227 10.17 -10.11 6.79
N TYR A 228 9.16 -10.25 7.66
CA TYR A 228 9.29 -10.93 8.95
C TYR A 228 8.27 -12.07 9.08
N GLY A 229 8.70 -13.20 9.64
CA GLY A 229 7.84 -14.37 9.86
C GLY A 229 6.89 -14.17 11.05
N ILE A 230 5.66 -13.71 10.80
CA ILE A 230 4.70 -13.32 11.85
C ILE A 230 3.71 -14.40 12.31
N ALA A 231 3.66 -15.55 11.62
CA ALA A 231 2.59 -16.53 11.79
C ALA A 231 3.09 -17.93 12.12
N VAL A 232 2.30 -18.66 12.91
CA VAL A 232 2.58 -20.06 13.26
C VAL A 232 2.59 -20.93 12.00
N GLY A 233 3.72 -21.60 11.76
CA GLY A 233 3.90 -22.47 10.60
C GLY A 233 4.21 -21.73 9.29
N ARG A 234 4.50 -20.42 9.38
CA ARG A 234 5.10 -19.57 8.33
C ARG A 234 6.19 -18.69 8.94
N ASN A 235 7.01 -19.31 9.76
CA ASN A 235 8.04 -18.67 10.59
C ASN A 235 9.35 -19.46 10.56
N ARG A 236 9.70 -20.03 9.40
CA ARG A 236 10.97 -20.71 9.17
C ARG A 236 11.73 -20.03 8.03
N PRO A 237 13.07 -20.16 7.96
CA PRO A 237 13.81 -19.71 6.79
C PRO A 237 13.18 -20.25 5.50
N GLY A 238 12.91 -19.38 4.54
CA GLY A 238 12.15 -19.70 3.33
C GLY A 238 10.71 -19.18 3.32
N ASP A 239 10.07 -18.99 4.48
CA ASP A 239 8.70 -18.45 4.62
C ASP A 239 8.66 -16.91 4.78
N TYR A 240 9.82 -16.29 4.87
CA TYR A 240 10.01 -14.84 4.95
C TYR A 240 11.26 -14.45 4.19
N LEU A 241 11.39 -13.18 3.82
CA LEU A 241 12.55 -12.68 3.09
C LEU A 241 13.83 -12.81 3.92
N ALA A 242 14.86 -13.43 3.33
CA ALA A 242 16.10 -13.80 4.05
C ALA A 242 16.83 -12.59 4.63
N ASP A 243 16.90 -11.50 3.87
CA ASP A 243 17.67 -10.30 4.20
C ASP A 243 16.80 -9.17 4.77
N ALA A 244 15.84 -9.52 5.64
CA ALA A 244 14.77 -8.62 6.11
C ALA A 244 15.24 -7.23 6.56
N GLU A 245 16.28 -7.13 7.39
CA GLU A 245 16.77 -5.83 7.88
C GLU A 245 17.47 -5.01 6.78
N GLN A 246 18.19 -5.65 5.86
CA GLN A 246 18.82 -4.97 4.73
C GLN A 246 17.75 -4.45 3.76
N LEU A 247 16.73 -5.26 3.48
CA LEU A 247 15.60 -4.88 2.64
C LEU A 247 14.76 -3.78 3.28
N ARG A 248 14.52 -3.83 4.60
CA ARG A 248 13.88 -2.74 5.33
C ARG A 248 14.68 -1.43 5.18
N ALA A 249 15.98 -1.46 5.46
CA ALA A 249 16.84 -0.27 5.33
C ALA A 249 16.88 0.26 3.88
N PHE A 250 16.88 -0.65 2.89
CA PHE A 250 16.76 -0.30 1.48
C PHE A 250 15.45 0.43 1.19
N LEU A 251 14.31 -0.08 1.67
CA LEU A 251 13.00 0.55 1.47
C LEU A 251 12.91 1.92 2.18
N GLU A 252 13.40 2.03 3.40
CA GLU A 252 13.44 3.29 4.15
C GLU A 252 14.34 4.34 3.50
N SER A 253 15.51 3.96 2.98
CA SER A 253 16.40 4.90 2.28
C SER A 253 15.78 5.48 1.01
N HIS A 254 14.79 4.79 0.43
CA HIS A 254 13.97 5.25 -0.69
C HIS A 254 12.63 5.88 -0.26
N GLN A 255 12.45 6.15 1.04
CA GLN A 255 11.24 6.72 1.65
C GLN A 255 9.96 5.95 1.28
N VAL A 256 10.06 4.61 1.21
CA VAL A 256 8.87 3.75 1.12
C VAL A 256 8.11 3.85 2.44
N HIS A 257 6.82 4.19 2.34
CA HIS A 257 5.96 4.37 3.50
C HIS A 257 5.46 3.02 4.05
N THR A 258 5.06 2.09 3.18
CA THR A 258 4.55 0.76 3.60
C THR A 258 5.04 -0.34 2.68
N TYR A 259 5.42 -1.46 3.29
CA TYR A 259 5.55 -2.75 2.62
C TYR A 259 4.30 -3.60 2.90
N ILE A 260 3.65 -4.07 1.83
CA ILE A 260 2.41 -4.87 1.90
C ILE A 260 2.74 -6.29 1.46
N SER A 261 2.29 -7.29 2.20
CA SER A 261 2.60 -8.71 1.93
C SER A 261 1.47 -9.67 2.30
N GLY A 262 1.50 -10.85 1.68
CA GLY A 262 0.63 -12.00 1.93
C GLY A 262 1.38 -13.13 2.64
N HIS A 263 1.19 -14.37 2.15
CA HIS A 263 1.96 -15.60 2.41
C HIS A 263 1.87 -16.18 3.84
N ALA A 264 1.91 -15.31 4.85
CA ALA A 264 1.83 -15.68 6.25
C ALA A 264 0.44 -16.20 6.63
N HIS A 265 -0.58 -15.91 5.82
CA HIS A 265 -1.99 -16.21 6.08
C HIS A 265 -2.50 -15.67 7.44
N ALA A 266 -1.85 -14.66 8.00
CA ALA A 266 -2.26 -14.01 9.24
C ALA A 266 -2.22 -12.49 9.05
N TYR A 267 -3.29 -11.82 9.46
CA TYR A 267 -3.37 -10.37 9.40
C TYR A 267 -2.60 -9.74 10.56
N TYR A 268 -1.73 -8.78 10.25
CA TYR A 268 -1.07 -7.97 11.26
C TYR A 268 -0.69 -6.59 10.72
N PRO A 269 -1.19 -5.49 11.31
CA PRO A 269 -0.76 -4.14 11.02
C PRO A 269 0.43 -3.79 11.93
N GLY A 270 1.62 -3.74 11.34
CA GLY A 270 2.88 -3.57 12.08
C GLY A 270 3.74 -2.44 11.57
N LYS A 271 4.89 -2.27 12.22
CA LYS A 271 5.99 -1.41 11.78
C LYS A 271 7.31 -1.90 12.35
N ARG A 272 8.40 -1.53 11.67
CA ARG A 272 9.77 -1.77 12.11
C ARG A 272 10.64 -0.64 11.55
N GLY A 273 11.36 0.05 12.43
CA GLY A 273 11.99 1.33 12.07
C GLY A 273 10.93 2.35 11.68
N GLN A 274 11.12 2.99 10.52
CA GLN A 274 10.16 3.92 9.91
C GLN A 274 9.23 3.25 8.90
N LEU A 275 9.54 2.02 8.48
CA LEU A 275 8.72 1.28 7.54
C LEU A 275 7.44 0.72 8.20
N GLN A 276 6.28 1.08 7.66
CA GLN A 276 5.02 0.42 8.00
C GLN A 276 4.94 -0.93 7.29
N LEU A 277 4.32 -1.91 7.95
CA LEU A 277 4.16 -3.27 7.46
C LEU A 277 2.67 -3.63 7.50
N LEU A 278 2.11 -4.01 6.35
CA LEU A 278 0.78 -4.58 6.28
C LEU A 278 0.89 -6.04 5.85
N HIS A 279 0.72 -6.94 6.80
CA HIS A 279 0.50 -8.35 6.52
C HIS A 279 -1.00 -8.54 6.30
N ALA A 280 -1.41 -8.81 5.07
CA ALA A 280 -2.81 -8.72 4.64
C ALA A 280 -3.71 -9.83 5.21
N GLY A 281 -3.11 -10.93 5.69
CA GLY A 281 -3.82 -12.16 6.04
C GLY A 281 -4.23 -12.96 4.81
N ALA A 282 -5.10 -13.94 5.00
CA ALA A 282 -5.66 -14.74 3.91
C ALA A 282 -7.15 -14.47 3.78
N LEU A 283 -7.65 -14.29 2.56
CA LEU A 283 -9.08 -14.27 2.28
C LEU A 283 -9.60 -15.65 1.82
N GLY A 284 -8.71 -16.43 1.19
CA GLY A 284 -8.92 -17.83 0.81
C GLY A 284 -8.69 -18.79 1.97
N SER A 285 -8.22 -19.99 1.63
CA SER A 285 -8.10 -21.08 2.60
C SER A 285 -6.87 -20.98 3.51
N GLY A 286 -6.94 -21.66 4.65
CA GLY A 286 -5.82 -21.85 5.56
C GLY A 286 -5.33 -20.61 6.31
N PRO A 287 -6.20 -19.75 6.88
CA PRO A 287 -5.74 -18.69 7.78
C PRO A 287 -4.92 -19.29 8.93
N ARG A 288 -3.93 -18.54 9.40
CA ARG A 288 -3.00 -18.97 10.46
C ARG A 288 -3.10 -18.07 11.69
N ARG A 289 -2.69 -18.61 12.84
CA ARG A 289 -2.53 -17.82 14.05
C ARG A 289 -1.27 -16.97 13.95
N LEU A 290 -1.33 -15.77 14.51
CA LEU A 290 -0.14 -14.97 14.78
C LEU A 290 0.76 -15.67 15.80
N LEU A 291 2.06 -15.44 15.70
CA LEU A 291 2.98 -15.75 16.79
C LEU A 291 2.56 -14.97 18.04
N ASN A 292 2.77 -15.57 19.21
CA ASN A 292 2.48 -14.95 20.50
C ASN A 292 1.01 -14.53 20.67
N SER A 293 0.08 -15.24 20.01
CA SER A 293 -1.36 -15.02 20.10
C SER A 293 -2.10 -16.34 20.25
N GLU A 294 -3.08 -16.32 21.16
CA GLU A 294 -4.05 -17.41 21.34
C GLU A 294 -5.33 -17.19 20.52
N GLN A 295 -5.41 -16.08 19.77
CA GLN A 295 -6.57 -15.82 18.93
C GLN A 295 -6.69 -16.85 17.79
N ALA A 296 -7.93 -17.24 17.51
CA ALA A 296 -8.22 -18.12 16.39
C ALA A 296 -7.79 -17.48 15.05
N PRO A 297 -7.33 -18.29 14.07
CA PRO A 297 -7.12 -17.82 12.71
C PRO A 297 -8.42 -17.28 12.12
N ARG A 298 -8.30 -16.24 11.30
CA ARG A 298 -9.43 -15.56 10.68
C ARG A 298 -9.10 -15.20 9.24
N LYS A 299 -10.13 -15.16 8.41
CA LYS A 299 -10.02 -14.65 7.03
C LYS A 299 -10.22 -13.15 7.05
N THR A 300 -9.46 -12.42 6.24
CA THR A 300 -9.41 -10.96 6.36
C THR A 300 -9.54 -10.24 5.03
N LEU A 301 -10.17 -9.06 5.10
CA LEU A 301 -10.16 -8.05 4.06
C LEU A 301 -9.83 -6.71 4.71
N THR A 302 -8.88 -5.96 4.15
CA THR A 302 -8.45 -4.68 4.71
C THR A 302 -8.83 -3.52 3.80
N ILE A 303 -9.58 -2.56 4.33
CA ILE A 303 -9.76 -1.24 3.71
C ILE A 303 -8.67 -0.33 4.25
N VAL A 304 -7.97 0.36 3.35
CA VAL A 304 -6.95 1.35 3.70
C VAL A 304 -7.37 2.70 3.13
N ASP A 305 -7.71 3.61 4.03
CA ASP A 305 -7.92 5.02 3.69
C ASP A 305 -6.58 5.75 3.79
N ILE A 306 -6.18 6.40 2.70
CA ILE A 306 -4.91 7.08 2.55
C ILE A 306 -5.15 8.57 2.42
N ASN A 307 -4.42 9.38 3.18
CA ASN A 307 -4.21 10.79 2.88
C ASN A 307 -2.78 10.97 2.33
N PRO A 308 -2.59 11.01 1.00
CA PRO A 308 -1.25 11.05 0.42
C PRO A 308 -0.48 12.32 0.79
N ASN A 309 -1.18 13.45 0.99
CA ASN A 309 -0.53 14.73 1.31
C ASN A 309 0.09 14.73 2.73
N GLN A 310 -0.55 14.02 3.67
CA GLN A 310 -0.07 13.90 5.06
C GLN A 310 0.78 12.64 5.27
N GLN A 311 0.92 11.81 4.24
CA GLN A 311 1.46 10.46 4.32
C GLN A 311 0.79 9.59 5.40
N GLU A 312 -0.50 9.80 5.65
CA GLU A 312 -1.26 9.09 6.67
C GLU A 312 -2.06 7.94 6.06
N THR A 313 -2.19 6.86 6.83
CA THR A 313 -3.03 5.72 6.46
C THR A 313 -3.83 5.22 7.66
N VAL A 314 -5.09 4.86 7.43
CA VAL A 314 -6.01 4.27 8.42
C VAL A 314 -6.48 2.94 7.89
N TYR A 315 -6.36 1.89 8.71
CA TYR A 315 -6.73 0.53 8.33
C TYR A 315 -8.02 0.13 9.05
N THR A 316 -9.01 -0.32 8.28
CA THR A 316 -10.18 -1.03 8.80
C THR A 316 -10.17 -2.43 8.23
N THR A 317 -9.87 -3.43 9.06
CA THR A 317 -9.81 -4.83 8.63
C THR A 317 -10.98 -5.60 9.20
N TYR A 318 -11.66 -6.34 8.34
CA TYR A 318 -12.81 -7.15 8.71
C TYR A 318 -12.42 -8.62 8.85
N ASP A 319 -12.99 -9.28 9.86
CA ASP A 319 -13.08 -10.74 9.89
C ASP A 319 -14.17 -11.16 8.91
N MET A 320 -13.81 -11.87 7.84
CA MET A 320 -14.76 -12.19 6.77
C MET A 320 -15.75 -13.29 7.11
N LYS A 321 -15.57 -13.96 8.26
CA LYS A 321 -16.58 -14.86 8.80
C LYS A 321 -17.70 -14.08 9.48
N THR A 322 -17.35 -13.15 10.38
CA THR A 322 -18.34 -12.38 11.18
C THR A 322 -18.76 -11.06 10.55
N GLN A 323 -17.98 -10.54 9.60
CA GLN A 323 -18.06 -9.20 9.00
C GLN A 323 -17.87 -8.05 10.01
N GLU A 324 -17.31 -8.35 11.18
CA GLU A 324 -16.98 -7.34 12.17
C GLU A 324 -15.57 -6.78 11.95
N ALA A 325 -15.39 -5.49 12.23
CA ALA A 325 -14.08 -4.88 12.23
C ALA A 325 -13.23 -5.45 13.37
N ILE A 326 -11.98 -5.81 13.06
CA ILE A 326 -11.01 -6.28 14.04
C ILE A 326 -10.53 -5.09 14.86
N ASP A 327 -10.71 -5.17 16.18
CA ASP A 327 -10.07 -4.24 17.11
C ASP A 327 -8.55 -4.48 17.11
N ILE A 328 -7.78 -3.49 16.65
CA ILE A 328 -6.32 -3.55 16.61
C ILE A 328 -5.72 -3.80 17.99
N THR A 329 -6.36 -3.32 19.07
CA THR A 329 -5.85 -3.49 20.43
C THR A 329 -5.91 -4.93 20.91
N SER A 330 -6.77 -5.75 20.30
CA SER A 330 -6.84 -7.19 20.57
C SER A 330 -5.60 -7.93 20.07
N LEU A 331 -4.95 -7.46 19.00
CA LEU A 331 -3.77 -8.11 18.41
C LEU A 331 -2.56 -7.98 19.34
N PRO A 332 -1.56 -8.89 19.29
CA PRO A 332 -0.35 -8.75 20.09
C PRO A 332 0.31 -7.38 19.87
N PRO A 333 0.78 -6.69 20.92
CA PRO A 333 1.46 -5.41 20.76
C PRO A 333 2.82 -5.54 20.04
N LEU A 334 3.43 -6.73 20.10
CA LEU A 334 4.73 -7.03 19.52
C LEU A 334 4.73 -8.47 19.02
N ILE A 335 5.20 -8.67 17.80
CA ILE A 335 5.52 -9.99 17.26
C ILE A 335 7.04 -10.18 17.33
N MET A 336 7.46 -11.20 18.08
CA MET A 336 8.85 -11.67 18.10
C MET A 336 9.02 -12.68 16.96
N ALA A 337 9.40 -12.19 15.78
CA ALA A 337 9.67 -13.05 14.63
C ALA A 337 11.06 -13.69 14.77
N PRO A 338 11.31 -14.85 14.11
CA PRO A 338 12.64 -15.48 14.11
C PRO A 338 13.75 -14.60 13.53
N ASN A 339 13.40 -13.65 12.65
CA ASN A 339 14.32 -12.80 11.91
C ASN A 339 14.16 -11.30 12.23
N GLY A 340 13.49 -10.96 13.34
CA GLY A 340 13.31 -9.57 13.74
C GLY A 340 12.12 -9.37 14.68
N GLN A 341 11.73 -8.12 14.88
CA GLN A 341 10.57 -7.78 15.70
C GLN A 341 9.65 -6.87 14.91
N VAL A 342 8.34 -7.05 15.07
CA VAL A 342 7.35 -6.18 14.44
C VAL A 342 6.44 -5.59 15.50
N LEU A 343 6.59 -4.29 15.74
CA LEU A 343 5.77 -3.54 16.68
C LEU A 343 4.41 -3.28 16.05
N ARG A 344 3.32 -3.40 16.81
CA ARG A 344 1.98 -3.08 16.32
C ARG A 344 1.91 -1.61 15.93
N ARG A 345 1.22 -1.34 14.82
CA ARG A 345 1.23 -0.03 14.14
C ARG A 345 0.86 1.17 15.02
N ASP A 346 -0.12 1.02 15.90
CA ASP A 346 -0.66 2.06 16.79
C ASP A 346 0.26 2.40 17.98
N ILE A 347 1.23 1.54 18.29
CA ILE A 347 2.11 1.74 19.44
C ILE A 347 3.19 2.75 19.07
N PRO A 348 3.43 3.81 19.86
CA PRO A 348 4.51 4.76 19.61
C PRO A 348 5.87 4.06 19.52
N SER A 349 6.71 4.49 18.58
CA SER A 349 8.10 4.02 18.54
C SER A 349 8.80 4.58 19.78
N VAL A 350 9.50 3.74 20.54
CA VAL A 350 10.39 4.20 21.61
C VAL A 350 11.66 4.70 20.91
N ASN A 351 11.93 6.00 21.05
CA ASN A 351 13.12 6.63 20.49
C ASN A 351 14.39 6.18 21.21
#